data_AF-A0A2E7CAE5-F1
#
_entry.id   AF-A0A2E7CAE5-F1
#
_cell.length_a   1.000
_cell.length_b   1.000
_cell.length_c   1.000
_cell.angle_alpha   90.00
_cell.angle_beta   90.00
_cell.angle_gamma   90.00
#
_symmetry.space_group_name_H-M   'P 1'
#
loop_
_entity.id
_entity.type
_entity.pdbx_description
1 polymer ?
#
loop_
_entity_poly.entity_id
_entity_poly.type
_entity_poly.pdbx_seq_one_letter_code
_entity_poly.pdbx_strand_id
1 'polypeptide(L)'
;MNKKTRKALDCKLVGQSDIDPRYFRYEVTIQEPNGDVHKAPAFGRDMQDALSRLVWNERTEAVTKFADKKPWMQVVPILSLFCVLGIFAIQSKIHDDPIWILAGLASLGAIVGMSVLWSKHLGKH
;
A
#
# COMPACT_ATOMS: atom_id res chain seq x y z
N MET A 1 15.61 -14.12 19.19
CA MET A 1 16.11 -12.96 18.42
C MET A 1 15.28 -11.74 18.83
N ASN A 2 15.84 -10.81 19.60
CA ASN A 2 15.11 -9.66 20.12
C ASN A 2 14.82 -8.70 18.95
N LYS A 3 13.59 -8.70 18.42
CA LYS A 3 13.22 -7.84 17.30
C LYS A 3 13.24 -6.40 17.80
N LYS A 4 14.29 -5.65 17.47
CA LYS A 4 14.38 -4.22 17.78
C LYS A 4 13.22 -3.52 17.06
N THR A 5 12.23 -3.07 17.83
CA THR A 5 11.11 -2.29 17.32
C THR A 5 11.51 -0.82 17.26
N ARG A 6 10.99 -0.11 16.26
CA ARG A 6 11.09 1.35 16.17
C ARG A 6 10.40 1.97 17.37
N LYS A 7 11.01 2.99 17.99
CA LYS A 7 10.47 3.65 19.18
C LYS A 7 10.60 5.16 19.05
N ALA A 8 9.54 5.88 19.41
CA ALA A 8 9.65 7.31 19.70
C ALA A 8 10.27 7.46 21.10
N LEU A 9 11.36 8.21 21.19
CA LEU A 9 12.08 8.46 22.44
C LEU A 9 11.56 9.69 23.15
N ASP A 10 11.33 10.76 22.40
CA ASP A 10 10.88 12.05 22.92
C ASP A 10 9.98 12.74 21.90
N CYS A 11 9.02 13.51 22.39
CA CYS A 11 8.09 14.27 21.57
C CYS A 11 7.88 15.64 22.23
N LYS A 12 8.41 16.68 21.59
CA LYS A 12 8.29 18.05 22.09
C LYS A 12 7.34 18.86 21.23
N LEU A 13 6.47 19.62 21.88
CA LEU A 13 5.69 20.65 21.21
C LEU A 13 6.64 21.79 20.83
N VAL A 14 6.70 22.12 19.55
CA VAL A 14 7.50 23.26 19.04
C VAL A 14 6.64 24.53 19.01
N GLY A 15 5.36 24.40 18.66
CA GLY A 15 4.44 25.53 18.58
C GLY A 15 3.23 25.24 17.70
N GLN A 16 2.46 26.29 17.42
CA GLN A 16 1.36 26.25 16.47
C GLN A 16 1.90 26.14 15.04
N SER A 17 1.15 25.48 14.15
CA SER A 17 1.52 25.35 12.75
C SER A 17 1.36 26.69 12.03
N ASP A 18 2.33 27.04 11.18
CA ASP A 18 2.32 28.27 10.39
C ASP A 18 1.25 28.23 9.28
N ILE A 19 0.83 27.02 8.87
CA ILE A 19 -0.08 26.81 7.74
C ILE A 19 -1.54 26.77 8.19
N ASP A 20 -1.82 26.16 9.34
CA ASP A 20 -3.17 26.00 9.86
C ASP A 20 -3.16 26.18 11.39
N PRO A 21 -3.85 27.21 11.91
CA PRO A 21 -3.87 27.50 13.34
C PRO A 21 -4.53 26.39 14.17
N ARG A 22 -5.27 25.46 13.56
CA ARG A 22 -5.84 24.30 14.26
C ARG A 22 -4.82 23.20 14.55
N TYR A 23 -3.65 23.25 13.92
CA TYR A 23 -2.61 22.24 14.04
C TYR A 23 -1.44 22.72 14.86
N PHE A 24 -0.80 21.78 15.54
CA PHE A 24 0.44 21.99 16.27
C PHE A 24 1.57 21.19 15.62
N ARG A 25 2.77 21.78 15.67
CA ARG A 25 4.00 21.14 15.23
C ARG A 25 4.68 20.48 16.43
N TYR A 26 4.93 19.19 16.31
CA TYR A 26 5.67 18.39 17.26
C TYR A 26 6.99 17.95 16.63
N GLU A 27 8.07 18.00 17.39
CA GLU A 27 9.35 17.41 17.02
C GLU A 27 9.47 16.05 17.72
N VAL A 28 9.45 14.98 16.92
CA VAL A 28 9.52 13.60 17.43
C VAL A 28 10.94 13.08 17.21
N THR A 29 11.60 12.66 18.27
CA THR A 29 12.89 11.95 18.18
C THR A 29 12.63 10.46 18.10
N ILE A 30 13.03 9.83 17.00
CA ILE A 30 12.75 8.42 16.72
C ILE A 30 14.05 7.63 16.66
N GLN A 31 14.04 6.48 17.31
CA GLN A 31 15.10 5.49 17.20
C GLN A 31 14.66 4.35 16.29
N GLU A 32 15.42 4.15 15.22
CA GLU A 32 15.23 3.04 14.28
C GLU A 32 15.76 1.72 14.87
N PRO A 33 15.31 0.55 14.34
CA PRO A 33 15.81 -0.75 14.74
C PRO A 33 17.34 -0.89 14.68
N ASN A 34 17.98 -0.13 13.80
CA ASN A 34 19.42 -0.14 13.58
C ASN A 34 20.19 0.64 14.68
N GLY A 35 19.47 1.33 15.58
CA GLY A 35 20.04 2.17 16.63
C GLY A 35 20.23 3.63 16.20
N ASP A 36 19.97 3.96 14.94
CA ASP A 36 20.01 5.32 14.43
C ASP A 36 18.91 6.19 15.05
N VAL A 37 19.25 7.44 15.38
CA VAL A 37 18.36 8.39 16.05
C VAL A 37 18.25 9.65 15.21
N HIS A 38 17.05 9.94 14.73
CA HIS A 38 16.78 11.15 13.96
C HIS A 38 15.54 11.88 14.50
N LYS A 39 15.41 13.15 14.12
CA LYS A 39 14.28 13.99 14.47
C LYS A 39 13.37 14.14 13.26
N ALA A 40 12.08 13.86 13.44
CA ALA A 40 11.07 14.01 12.41
C ALA A 40 10.00 15.03 12.87
N PRO A 41 9.68 16.05 12.04
CA PRO A 41 8.57 16.94 12.33
C PRO A 41 7.24 16.22 12.09
N ALA A 42 6.32 16.32 13.03
CA ALA A 42 4.98 15.76 12.95
C ALA A 42 3.94 16.86 13.17
N PHE A 43 2.83 16.80 12.43
CA PHE A 43 1.76 17.80 12.48
C PHE A 43 0.44 17.13 12.84
N GLY A 44 -0.23 17.63 13.87
CA GLY A 44 -1.49 17.09 14.35
C GLY A 44 -2.25 18.09 15.22
N ARG A 45 -3.54 17.83 15.43
CA ARG A 45 -4.35 18.62 16.39
C ARG A 45 -3.95 18.33 17.83
N ASP A 46 -3.50 17.10 18.07
CA ASP A 46 -2.91 16.64 19.32
C ASP A 46 -1.66 15.81 19.01
N MET A 47 -0.92 15.42 20.06
CA MET A 47 0.32 14.65 19.91
C MET A 47 0.09 13.24 19.32
N GLN A 48 -1.06 12.62 19.61
CA GLN A 48 -1.38 11.27 19.11
C GLN A 48 -1.78 11.32 17.62
N ASP A 49 -2.55 12.31 17.20
CA ASP A 49 -2.90 12.64 15.82
C ASP A 49 -1.62 12.93 15.03
N ALA A 50 -0.70 13.72 15.58
CA ALA A 50 0.59 14.01 14.94
C ALA A 50 1.42 12.74 14.70
N LEU A 51 1.55 11.88 15.72
CA LEU A 51 2.27 10.62 15.60
C LEU A 51 1.60 9.64 14.64
N SER A 52 0.27 9.51 14.69
CA SER A 52 -0.47 8.61 13.80
C SER A 52 -0.35 9.02 12.33
N ARG A 53 -0.37 10.33 12.05
CA ARG A 53 -0.14 10.90 10.72
C ARG A 53 1.29 10.67 10.25
N LEU A 54 2.28 10.82 11.12
CA LEU A 54 3.67 10.56 10.78
C LEU A 54 3.85 9.09 10.34
N VAL A 55 3.32 8.15 11.13
CA VAL A 55 3.36 6.72 10.81
C VAL A 55 2.61 6.41 9.51
N TRP A 56 1.45 7.04 9.30
CA TRP A 56 0.67 6.87 8.06
C TRP A 56 1.43 7.37 6.84
N ASN A 57 2.07 8.54 6.93
CA ASN A 57 2.83 9.14 5.83
C ASN A 57 4.01 8.26 5.44
N GLU A 58 4.80 7.78 6.40
CA GLU A 58 5.92 6.87 6.10
C GLU A 58 5.43 5.54 5.51
N ARG A 59 4.33 4.99 6.01
CA ARG A 59 3.75 3.77 5.44
C ARG A 59 3.28 4.00 4.01
N THR A 60 2.69 5.15 3.74
CA THR A 60 2.24 5.55 2.41
C THR A 60 3.45 5.79 1.50
N GLU A 61 4.53 6.39 1.98
CA GLU A 61 5.78 6.57 1.24
C GLU A 61 6.44 5.22 0.89
N ALA A 62 6.44 4.26 1.83
CA ALA A 62 6.91 2.92 1.56
C ALA A 62 6.07 2.27 0.46
N VAL A 63 4.73 2.29 0.59
CA VAL A 63 3.80 1.71 -0.40
C VAL A 63 3.93 2.37 -1.77
N THR A 64 4.04 3.70 -1.83
CA THR A 64 4.22 4.44 -3.09
C THR A 64 5.56 4.12 -3.73
N LYS A 65 6.66 4.04 -2.99
CA LYS A 65 7.95 3.56 -3.52
C LYS A 65 7.87 2.13 -4.07
N PHE A 66 7.09 1.25 -3.45
CA PHE A 66 6.84 -0.09 -3.98
C PHE A 66 5.98 -0.07 -5.25
N ALA A 67 4.94 0.76 -5.28
CA ALA A 67 4.04 0.91 -6.43
C ALA A 67 4.77 1.51 -7.65
N ASP A 68 5.54 2.58 -7.44
CA ASP A 68 6.28 3.30 -8.48
C ASP A 68 7.44 2.46 -9.06
N LYS A 69 8.00 1.54 -8.28
CA LYS A 69 9.05 0.62 -8.78
C LYS A 69 8.54 -0.35 -9.84
N LYS A 70 7.23 -0.65 -9.90
CA LYS A 70 6.68 -1.65 -10.83
C LYS A 70 5.21 -1.39 -11.20
N PRO A 71 4.87 -0.22 -11.78
CA PRO A 71 3.50 0.06 -12.25
C PRO A 71 3.03 -0.99 -13.27
N TRP A 72 3.94 -1.48 -14.11
CA TRP A 72 3.72 -2.58 -15.05
C TRP A 72 3.13 -3.85 -14.38
N MET A 73 3.51 -4.15 -13.14
CA MET A 73 3.09 -5.38 -12.46
C MET A 73 1.64 -5.34 -11.98
N GLN A 74 1.04 -4.15 -11.84
CA GLN A 74 -0.38 -3.98 -11.54
C GLN A 74 -1.22 -3.81 -12.82
N VAL A 75 -0.67 -3.12 -13.82
CA VAL A 75 -1.39 -2.84 -15.08
C VAL A 75 -1.58 -4.11 -15.93
N VAL A 76 -0.57 -4.98 -16.02
CA VAL A 76 -0.62 -6.21 -16.83
C VAL A 76 -1.72 -7.20 -16.42
N PRO A 77 -1.89 -7.57 -15.13
CA PRO A 77 -2.95 -8.50 -14.75
C PRO A 77 -4.34 -7.91 -14.97
N ILE A 78 -4.52 -6.60 -14.75
CA ILE A 78 -5.79 -5.90 -14.99
C ILE A 78 -6.11 -5.86 -16.50
N LEU A 79 -5.13 -5.53 -17.33
CA LEU A 79 -5.31 -5.51 -18.78
C LEU A 79 -5.57 -6.92 -19.35
N SER A 80 -4.84 -7.92 -18.86
CA SER A 80 -5.05 -9.34 -19.20
C SER A 80 -6.48 -9.79 -18.86
N LEU A 81 -6.97 -9.38 -17.68
CA LEU A 81 -8.33 -9.67 -17.24
C LEU A 81 -9.39 -9.09 -18.19
N PHE A 82 -9.23 -7.85 -18.64
CA PHE A 82 -10.14 -7.24 -19.62
C PHE A 82 -10.08 -7.95 -20.98
N CYS A 83 -8.90 -8.38 -21.45
CA CYS A 83 -8.77 -9.15 -22.68
C CYS A 83 -9.47 -10.51 -22.59
N VAL A 84 -9.29 -11.23 -21.48
CA VAL A 84 -9.92 -12.55 -21.26
C VAL A 84 -11.44 -12.41 -21.22
N LEU A 85 -11.97 -11.45 -20.47
CA LEU A 85 -13.41 -11.19 -20.44
C LEU A 85 -13.98 -10.83 -21.81
N GLY A 86 -13.27 -10.01 -22.59
CA GLY A 86 -13.68 -9.64 -23.95
C GLY A 86 -13.77 -10.85 -24.89
N ILE A 87 -12.80 -11.76 -24.85
CA ILE A 87 -12.78 -12.96 -25.68
C ILE A 87 -13.91 -13.93 -25.30
N PHE A 88 -14.10 -14.19 -24.01
CA PHE A 88 -15.16 -15.09 -23.54
C PHE A 88 -16.57 -14.52 -23.79
N ALA A 89 -16.75 -13.20 -23.77
CA ALA A 89 -18.02 -12.55 -24.09
C ALA A 89 -18.40 -12.66 -25.58
N ILE A 90 -17.41 -12.67 -26.48
CA ILE A 90 -17.65 -12.90 -27.91
C ILE A 90 -17.96 -14.38 -28.14
N GLN A 91 -17.22 -15.27 -27.48
CA GLN A 91 -17.39 -16.73 -27.60
C GLN A 91 -18.78 -17.20 -27.13
N SER A 92 -19.30 -16.63 -26.04
CA SER A 92 -20.63 -16.98 -25.51
C SER A 92 -21.80 -16.56 -26.40
N LYS A 93 -21.60 -15.60 -27.32
CA LYS A 93 -22.61 -15.25 -28.32
C LYS A 93 -22.67 -16.21 -29.51
N ILE A 94 -21.57 -16.93 -29.78
CA ILE A 94 -21.46 -17.81 -30.95
C ILE A 94 -21.90 -19.23 -30.59
N HIS A 95 -21.62 -19.66 -29.35
CA HIS A 95 -22.02 -20.95 -28.82
C HIS A 95 -22.93 -20.69 -27.60
N ASP A 96 -24.23 -20.95 -27.74
CA ASP A 96 -25.27 -20.86 -26.68
C ASP A 96 -25.08 -21.90 -25.56
N ASP A 97 -23.82 -22.27 -25.26
CA ASP A 97 -23.46 -23.23 -24.24
C ASP A 97 -22.99 -22.50 -22.96
N PRO A 98 -23.63 -22.75 -21.80
CA PRO A 98 -23.30 -22.09 -20.54
C PRO A 98 -21.91 -22.42 -19.98
N ILE A 99 -21.23 -23.41 -20.56
CA ILE A 99 -19.87 -23.85 -20.18
C ILE A 99 -18.84 -22.73 -20.43
N TRP A 100 -19.04 -21.88 -21.44
CA TRP A 100 -18.11 -20.79 -21.76
C TRP A 100 -18.09 -19.68 -20.70
N ILE A 101 -19.24 -19.43 -20.07
CA ILE A 101 -19.34 -18.47 -18.96
C ILE A 101 -18.62 -19.01 -17.72
N LEU A 102 -18.77 -20.31 -17.44
CA LEU A 102 -18.08 -20.98 -16.33
C LEU A 102 -16.56 -20.96 -16.53
N ALA A 103 -16.08 -21.21 -17.75
CA ALA A 103 -14.66 -21.15 -18.11
C ALA A 103 -14.08 -19.72 -17.98
N GLY A 104 -14.85 -18.70 -18.40
CA GLY A 104 -14.50 -17.29 -18.19
C GLY A 104 -14.36 -16.92 -16.72
N LEU A 105 -15.29 -17.40 -15.86
CA LEU A 105 -15.24 -17.16 -14.42
C LEU A 105 -14.07 -17.90 -13.74
N ALA A 106 -13.78 -19.13 -14.17
CA ALA A 106 -12.67 -19.92 -13.64
C ALA A 106 -11.31 -19.31 -14.00
N SER A 107 -11.15 -18.84 -15.25
CA SER A 107 -9.92 -18.16 -15.70
C SER A 107 -9.69 -16.84 -14.97
N LEU A 108 -10.76 -16.07 -14.70
CA LEU A 108 -10.73 -14.91 -13.82
C LEU A 108 -10.17 -15.24 -12.42
N GLY A 109 -10.73 -16.27 -11.79
CA GLY A 109 -10.29 -16.74 -10.48
C GLY A 109 -8.81 -17.14 -10.46
N ALA A 110 -8.34 -17.82 -11.52
CA ALA A 110 -6.95 -18.21 -11.66
C ALA A 110 -6.00 -17.01 -11.80
N ILE A 111 -6.35 -16.01 -12.61
CA ILE A 111 -5.52 -14.81 -12.82
C ILE A 111 -5.41 -14.00 -11.53
N VAL A 112 -6.53 -13.76 -10.84
CA VAL A 112 -6.55 -13.03 -9.57
C VAL A 112 -5.78 -13.81 -8.50
N GLY A 113 -6.02 -15.12 -8.37
CA GLY A 113 -5.31 -15.98 -7.43
C GLY A 113 -3.80 -15.98 -7.66
N MET A 114 -3.37 -16.11 -8.92
CA MET A 114 -1.96 -16.11 -9.28
C MET A 114 -1.31 -14.73 -9.06
N SER A 115 -2.03 -13.63 -9.34
CA SER A 115 -1.55 -12.27 -9.06
C SER A 115 -1.36 -12.02 -7.55
N VAL A 116 -2.23 -12.55 -6.69
CA VAL A 116 -2.11 -12.42 -5.23
C VAL A 116 -0.99 -13.30 -4.66
N LEU A 117 -0.81 -14.50 -5.19
CA LEU A 117 0.30 -15.37 -4.79
C LEU A 117 1.65 -14.78 -5.20
N TRP A 118 1.74 -14.22 -6.41
CA TRP A 118 2.94 -13.60 -6.93
C TRP A 118 3.33 -12.33 -6.16
N SER A 119 2.35 -11.50 -5.77
CA SER A 119 2.62 -10.31 -4.95
C SER A 119 3.12 -10.67 -3.54
N LYS A 120 2.57 -11.74 -2.94
CA LYS A 120 3.07 -12.26 -1.65
C LYS A 120 4.49 -12.83 -1.76
N HIS A 121 4.83 -13.48 -2.87
CA HIS A 121 6.18 -14.01 -3.08
C HIS A 121 7.22 -12.88 -3.21
N LEU A 122 6.89 -11.81 -3.93
CA LEU A 122 7.78 -10.66 -4.08
C LEU A 122 7.89 -9.80 -2.83
N GLY A 123 6.85 -9.71 -1.99
CA GLY A 123 6.93 -9.01 -0.70
C GLY A 123 7.80 -9.73 0.35
N LYS A 124 8.25 -10.95 0.05
CA LYS A 124 9.09 -11.77 0.94
C LYS A 124 10.58 -11.73 0.57
N HIS A 125 10.93 -11.19 -0.60
CA HIS A 125 12.30 -10.98 -1.11
C HIS A 125 12.60 -9.48 -1.23
#